data_AF-A0A920NA18-F1
#
_entry.id   AF-A0A920NA18-F1
#
_cell.length_a   1.000
_cell.length_b   1.000
_cell.length_c   1.000
_cell.angle_alpha   90.00
_cell.angle_beta   90.00
_cell.angle_gamma   90.00
#
_symmetry.space_group_name_H-M   'P 1'
#
loop_
_entity.id
_entity.type
_entity.pdbx_description
1 polymer ?
#
loop_
_entity_poly.entity_id
_entity_poly.type
_entity_poly.pdbx_seq_one_letter_code
_entity_poly.pdbx_strand_id
1 'polypeptide(L)' 'MAIVSGVNIPDGKRLETALTSIYGIGTTQAKDIVDRAGIFDNPRVNELSEDQVNVIREMLINGLWKVIFVERLIRTFAG' A
#
# COMPACT_ATOMS: atom_id res chain seq x y z
N MET A 1 -4.54 -1.73 16.97
CA MET A 1 -5.63 -0.78 16.57
C MET A 1 -5.04 0.60 16.35
N ALA A 2 -4.60 0.89 15.13
CA ALA A 2 -4.19 2.23 14.71
C ALA A 2 -5.24 2.78 13.74
N ILE A 3 -6.00 3.78 14.15
CA ILE A 3 -6.95 4.48 13.27
C ILE A 3 -6.15 5.54 12.52
N VAL A 4 -6.15 5.48 11.20
CA VAL A 4 -5.61 6.57 10.39
C VAL A 4 -6.48 6.92 9.21
N SER A 5 -6.79 8.21 9.12
CA SER A 5 -7.39 8.92 7.98
C SER A 5 -8.66 8.31 7.36
N GLY A 6 -9.36 7.42 8.08
CA GLY A 6 -10.56 6.72 7.58
C GLY A 6 -10.27 5.38 6.88
N VAL A 7 -9.03 4.90 6.91
CA VAL A 7 -8.62 3.62 6.31
C VAL A 7 -8.25 2.64 7.42
N ASN A 8 -9.11 1.64 7.65
CA ASN A 8 -8.88 0.59 8.64
C ASN A 8 -8.09 -0.56 8.00
N ILE A 9 -6.82 -0.71 8.38
CA ILE A 9 -5.99 -1.82 7.92
C ILE A 9 -6.14 -2.96 8.94
N PRO A 10 -6.64 -4.15 8.54
CA PRO A 10 -6.82 -5.25 9.47
C PRO A 10 -5.47 -5.84 9.95
N ASP A 11 -5.19 -5.65 11.24
CA ASP A 11 -3.94 -6.06 11.93
C ASP A 11 -3.65 -7.58 11.85
N GLY A 12 -4.67 -8.41 11.63
CA GLY A 12 -4.57 -9.87 11.60
C GLY A 12 -4.20 -10.50 10.25
N LYS A 13 -3.95 -9.68 9.22
CA LYS A 13 -3.64 -10.14 7.85
C LYS A 13 -2.22 -9.76 7.44
N ARG A 14 -1.72 -10.44 6.40
CA ARG A 14 -0.54 -10.01 5.67
C ARG A 14 -0.76 -8.63 5.07
N LEU A 15 0.27 -7.80 5.04
CA LEU A 15 0.18 -6.41 4.62
C LEU A 15 -0.48 -6.25 3.25
N GLU A 16 -0.05 -7.02 2.23
CA GLU A 16 -0.65 -6.95 0.89
C GLU A 16 -2.16 -7.22 0.92
N THR A 17 -2.59 -8.26 1.63
CA THR A 17 -4.01 -8.61 1.74
C THR A 17 -4.78 -7.56 2.54
N ALA A 18 -4.16 -6.98 3.57
CA ALA A 18 -4.76 -5.92 4.34
C ALA A 18 -4.99 -4.66 3.49
N LEU A 19 -4.01 -4.30 2.63
CA LEU A 19 -4.15 -3.19 1.69
C LEU A 19 -5.28 -3.40 0.67
N THR A 20 -5.54 -4.64 0.23
CA THR A 20 -6.68 -4.91 -0.68
C THR A 20 -8.06 -4.71 -0.04
N SER A 21 -8.15 -4.55 1.28
CA SER A 21 -9.41 -4.20 1.94
C SER A 21 -9.77 -2.71 1.81
N ILE A 22 -8.84 -1.91 1.29
CA ILE A 22 -9.02 -0.49 1.01
C ILE A 22 -9.70 -0.34 -0.35
N TYR A 23 -10.79 0.42 -0.40
CA TYR A 23 -11.54 0.65 -1.64
C TYR A 23 -10.65 1.30 -2.70
N GLY A 24 -10.57 0.66 -3.88
CA GLY A 24 -9.76 1.14 -5.00
C GLY A 24 -8.30 0.66 -5.01
N ILE A 25 -7.88 -0.18 -4.04
CA ILE A 25 -6.57 -0.82 -4.03
C ILE A 25 -6.71 -2.31 -4.39
N GLY A 26 -6.30 -2.66 -5.61
CA GLY A 26 -6.23 -4.04 -6.07
C GLY A 26 -4.95 -4.76 -5.62
N THR A 27 -4.87 -6.06 -5.87
CA THR A 27 -3.68 -6.90 -5.54
C THR A 27 -2.39 -6.36 -6.17
N THR A 28 -2.45 -5.91 -7.42
CA THR A 28 -1.30 -5.32 -8.13
C THR A 28 -0.81 -4.04 -7.47
N GLN A 29 -1.73 -3.18 -7.02
CA GLN A 29 -1.38 -1.92 -6.36
C GLN A 29 -0.88 -2.17 -4.94
N ALA A 30 -1.49 -3.11 -4.21
CA ALA A 30 -1.04 -3.52 -2.89
C ALA A 30 0.42 -4.00 -2.95
N LYS A 31 0.76 -4.86 -3.91
CA LYS A 31 2.14 -5.33 -4.10
C LYS A 31 3.12 -4.20 -4.42
N ASP A 32 2.74 -3.29 -5.31
CA ASP A 32 3.57 -2.13 -5.69
C ASP A 32 3.81 -1.18 -4.51
N ILE A 33 2.79 -0.94 -3.67
CA ILE A 33 2.91 -0.12 -2.46
C ILE A 33 3.87 -0.77 -1.46
N VAL A 34 3.73 -2.08 -1.23
CA VAL A 34 4.59 -2.84 -0.31
C VAL A 34 6.05 -2.84 -0.76
N ASP A 35 6.28 -3.04 -2.06
CA ASP A 35 7.60 -3.01 -2.67
C ASP A 35 8.26 -1.62 -2.57
N ARG A 36 7.50 -0.56 -2.88
CA ARG A 36 7.97 0.83 -2.75
C ARG A 36 8.20 1.27 -1.31
N ALA A 37 7.43 0.73 -0.36
CA ALA A 37 7.65 0.96 1.06
C ALA A 37 8.92 0.24 1.57
N GLY A 38 9.59 -0.57 0.74
CA GLY A 38 10.77 -1.33 1.12
C GLY A 38 10.47 -2.48 2.08
N ILE A 39 9.22 -2.97 2.07
CA ILE A 39 8.76 -4.03 2.95
C ILE A 39 8.78 -5.33 2.17
N PHE A 40 9.90 -6.02 2.22
CA PHE A 40 10.08 -7.33 1.60
C PHE A 40 9.51 -8.43 2.53
N ASP A 41 9.11 -9.58 1.99
CA ASP A 41 8.48 -10.73 2.69
C ASP A 41 7.01 -10.63 3.09
N ASN A 42 6.31 -9.53 2.80
CA ASN A 42 4.88 -9.37 3.09
C ASN A 42 4.52 -9.78 4.54
N PRO A 43 5.15 -9.14 5.54
CA PRO A 43 4.91 -9.43 6.94
C PRO A 43 3.47 -9.12 7.32
N ARG A 44 3.06 -9.59 8.49
CA ARG A 44 1.75 -9.22 9.02
C ARG A 44 1.77 -7.77 9.47
N VAL A 45 0.61 -7.11 9.42
CA VAL A 45 0.48 -5.69 9.78
C VAL A 45 0.91 -5.43 11.23
N ASN A 46 0.71 -6.42 12.12
CA ASN A 46 1.15 -6.37 13.52
C ASN A 46 2.67 -6.59 13.73
N GLU A 47 3.41 -7.02 12.70
CA GLU A 47 4.86 -7.23 12.74
C GLU A 47 5.62 -6.01 12.18
N LEU A 48 4.88 -5.02 11.65
CA LEU A 48 5.47 -3.80 11.10
C LEU A 48 5.94 -2.87 12.21
N SER A 49 7.10 -2.26 12.00
CA SER A 49 7.57 -1.14 12.82
C SER A 49 6.69 0.10 12.61
N GLU A 50 6.65 1.01 13.60
CA GLU A 50 5.90 2.27 13.48
C GLU A 50 6.35 3.11 12.28
N ASP A 51 7.65 3.09 11.95
CA ASP A 51 8.20 3.78 10.79
C ASP A 51 7.63 3.22 9.48
N GLN A 52 7.61 1.90 9.32
CA GLN A 52 7.01 1.24 8.16
C GLN A 52 5.52 1.55 8.04
N VAL A 53 4.80 1.53 9.17
CA VAL A 53 3.38 1.88 9.19
C VAL A 53 3.16 3.35 8.77
N ASN A 54 4.03 4.27 9.19
CA ASN A 54 3.98 5.67 8.79
C ASN A 54 4.27 5.87 7.30
N VAL A 55 5.26 5.17 6.74
CA VAL A 55 5.56 5.22 5.29
C VAL A 55 4.36 4.77 4.45
N ILE A 56 3.77 3.61 4.79
CA ILE A 56 2.58 3.10 4.08
C ILE A 56 1.44 4.10 4.16
N ARG A 57 1.23 4.68 5.34
CA ARG A 57 0.19 5.67 5.61
C ARG A 57 0.33 6.93 4.78
N GLU A 58 1.53 7.48 4.68
CA GLU A 58 1.80 8.63 3.81
C GLU A 58 1.54 8.28 2.34
N MET A 59 1.96 7.09 1.89
CA MET A 59 1.70 6.63 0.52
C MET A 59 0.21 6.50 0.21
N LEU A 60 -0.58 6.02 1.17
CA LEU A 60 -2.04 5.89 1.04
C LEU A 60 -2.74 7.26 1.02
N ILE A 61 -2.37 8.17 1.93
CA ILE A 61 -2.99 9.51 2.09
C ILE A 61 -2.67 10.41 0.90
N ASN A 62 -1.40 10.48 0.50
CA ASN A 62 -0.96 11.36 -0.57
C ASN A 62 -1.41 10.88 -1.96
N GLY A 63 -2.11 9.75 -2.04
CA GLY A 63 -2.63 9.22 -3.30
C GLY A 63 -1.54 8.95 -4.32
N LEU A 64 -0.29 8.76 -3.89
CA LEU A 64 0.85 8.53 -4.78
C LEU A 64 0.59 7.32 -5.69
N TRP A 65 -0.15 6.32 -5.18
CA TRP A 65 -0.61 5.16 -5.94
C TRP A 65 -1.51 5.50 -7.15
N LYS A 66 -2.23 6.62 -7.14
CA LYS A 66 -3.00 7.08 -8.32
C LYS A 66 -2.11 7.65 -9.42
N VAL A 67 -1.08 8.42 -9.04
CA VAL A 67 -0.13 9.02 -10.01
C VAL A 67 0.68 7.91 -10.70
N ILE A 68 1.06 6.88 -9.94
CA ILE A 68 1.82 5.73 -10.41
C ILE A 68 1.05 4.93 -11.48
N PHE A 69 -0.27 4.80 -11.35
CA PHE A 69 -1.09 4.09 -12.36
C PHE A 69 -1.02 4.79 -13.73
N VAL A 70 -1.02 6.13 -13.73
CA VAL A 70 -0.93 6.94 -14.96
C VAL A 70 0.47 6.84 -15.58
N GLU A 71 1.54 6.93 -14.79
CA GLU A 71 2.91 6.78 -15.31
C GLU A 71 3.16 5.40 -15.92
N ARG A 72 2.62 4.34 -15.29
CA ARG A 72 2.77 2.97 -15.78
C ARG A 72 1.98 2.75 -17.07
N LEU A 73 0.80 3.37 -17.20
CA LEU A 73 0.03 3.42 -18.44
C LEU A 73 0.83 4.12 -19.55
N ILE A 74 1.38 5.31 -19.29
CA ILE A 74 2.17 6.06 -20.28
C ILE A 74 3.37 5.23 -20.76
N ARG A 75 4.10 4.57 -19.85
CA ARG A 75 5.25 3.72 -20.20
C ARG A 75 4.86 2.47 -21.02
N THR A 76 3.66 1.94 -20.82
CA THR A 76 3.19 0.74 -21.54
C THR A 76 2.71 1.09 -22.95
N PHE A 77 2.16 2.29 -23.15
CA PHE A 77 1.63 2.74 -24.44
C PHE A 77 2.61 3.60 -25.27
N ALA A 78 3.74 4.04 -24.69
CA ALA A 78 4.78 4.81 -25.40
C ALA A 78 5.85 3.92 -26.07
N GLY A 79 5.55 2.64 -26.31
CA GLY A 79 6.40 1.69 -27.04
C GLY A 79 5.93 1.48 -28.47
#